data_AF-A0A5K1CDJ7-F1
#
_entry.id   AF-A0A5K1CDJ7-F1
#
_cell.length_a   1.000
_cell.length_b   1.000
_cell.length_c   1.000
_cell.angle_alpha   90.00
_cell.angle_beta   90.00
_cell.angle_gamma   90.00
#
_symmetry.space_group_name_H-M   'P 1'
#
loop_
_entity.id
_entity.type
_entity.pdbx_description
1 polymer ?
#
loop_
_entity_poly.entity_id
_entity_poly.type
_entity_poly.pdbx_seq_one_letter_code
_entity_poly.pdbx_strand_id
1 'polypeptide(L)'
;KGSGEREYLVKWKDLPYDECYWEVESDICAFKLQLERFNSINDRKLKSSFAKSKSSTRDGKDSKRKQSSFKQYEESPKFLTG
;
A
#
# COMPACT_ATOMS: atom_id res chain seq x y z
N LYS A 1 11.59 -17.39 -16.32
CA LYS A 1 10.16 -17.01 -16.26
C LYS A 1 9.86 -16.82 -14.78
N GLY A 2 9.89 -15.57 -14.28
CA GLY A 2 9.49 -15.32 -12.90
C GLY A 2 8.03 -15.73 -12.76
N SER A 3 7.71 -16.55 -11.76
CA SER A 3 6.32 -16.78 -11.39
C SER A 3 5.72 -15.41 -11.15
N GLY A 4 4.64 -15.06 -11.84
CA GLY A 4 3.94 -13.78 -11.63
C GLY A 4 3.19 -13.77 -10.29
N GLU A 5 3.80 -14.37 -9.27
CA GLU A 5 3.29 -14.51 -7.93
C GLU A 5 3.29 -13.15 -7.27
N ARG A 6 2.17 -12.86 -6.60
CA ARG A 6 1.98 -11.58 -5.97
C ARG A 6 2.69 -11.60 -4.62
N GLU A 7 3.51 -10.58 -4.41
CA GLU A 7 4.24 -10.37 -3.17
C GLU A 7 3.67 -9.15 -2.43
N TYR A 8 3.75 -9.19 -1.11
CA TYR A 8 3.28 -8.12 -0.23
C TYR A 8 4.39 -7.77 0.76
N LEU A 9 4.63 -6.48 0.98
CA LEU A 9 5.51 -6.01 2.06
C LEU A 9 4.75 -6.09 3.38
N VAL A 10 5.11 -7.03 4.24
CA VAL A 10 4.35 -7.34 5.46
C VAL A 10 4.94 -6.67 6.69
N LYS A 11 4.10 -5.96 7.45
CA LYS A 11 4.43 -5.48 8.79
C LYS A 11 3.90 -6.46 9.84
N TRP A 12 4.81 -7.15 10.53
CA TRP A 12 4.48 -8.08 11.61
C TRP A 12 4.17 -7.33 12.91
N LYS A 13 3.30 -7.93 13.75
CA LYS A 13 2.87 -7.31 15.02
C LYS A 13 3.98 -7.27 16.07
N ASP A 14 4.82 -8.30 16.11
CA ASP A 14 5.83 -8.51 17.15
C ASP A 14 7.24 -8.05 16.71
N LEU A 15 7.41 -7.61 15.46
CA LEU A 15 8.69 -7.16 14.91
C LEU A 15 8.65 -5.66 14.60
N PRO A 16 9.79 -4.94 14.59
CA PRO A 16 9.85 -3.53 14.18
C PRO A 16 9.54 -3.32 12.69
N TYR A 17 9.44 -2.07 12.24
CA TYR A 17 9.24 -1.77 10.81
C TYR A 17 10.43 -2.15 9.94
N ASP A 18 11.63 -2.15 10.50
CA ASP A 18 12.85 -2.49 9.77
C ASP A 18 12.89 -3.97 9.36
N GLU A 19 12.10 -4.81 10.02
CA GLU A 19 11.95 -6.23 9.71
C GLU A 19 10.68 -6.53 8.87
N CYS A 20 10.30 -5.59 8.00
CA CYS A 20 9.31 -5.86 6.96
C CYS A 20 9.97 -6.50 5.74
N TYR A 21 9.46 -7.64 5.32
CA TYR A 21 9.96 -8.35 4.13
C TYR A 21 8.85 -8.55 3.10
N TRP A 22 9.27 -8.76 1.85
CA TRP A 22 8.37 -9.16 0.77
C TRP A 22 8.06 -10.64 0.92
N GLU A 23 6.81 -10.93 1.22
CA GLU A 23 6.30 -12.29 1.38
C GLU A 23 5.41 -12.64 0.19
N VAL A 24 5.49 -13.87 -0.28
CA VAL A 24 4.60 -14.37 -1.32
C VAL A 24 3.21 -14.62 -0.75
N GLU A 25 2.16 -14.45 -1.57
CA GLU A 25 0.77 -14.60 -1.13
C GLU A 25 0.49 -15.94 -0.44
N SER A 26 1.15 -17.01 -0.89
CA SER A 26 1.04 -18.35 -0.31
C SER A 26 1.46 -18.40 1.16
N ASP A 27 2.49 -17.66 1.56
CA ASP A 27 3.04 -17.69 2.92
C ASP A 27 2.18 -16.91 3.90
N ILE A 28 1.45 -15.92 3.40
CA ILE A 28 0.59 -15.03 4.20
C ILE A 28 -0.90 -15.29 3.98
N CYS A 29 -1.26 -16.37 3.27
CA CYS A 29 -2.64 -16.69 2.92
C CYS A 29 -3.54 -16.95 4.13
N ALA A 30 -2.94 -17.23 5.31
CA ALA A 30 -3.66 -17.33 6.57
C ALA A 30 -4.29 -16.00 7.02
N PHE A 31 -3.73 -14.86 6.59
CA PHE A 31 -4.15 -13.51 6.99
C PHE A 31 -5.13 -12.86 6.00
N LYS A 32 -6.18 -13.62 5.61
CA LYS A 32 -7.14 -13.21 4.57
C LYS A 32 -7.82 -11.87 4.86
N LEU A 33 -8.15 -11.60 6.13
CA LEU A 33 -8.82 -10.35 6.52
C LEU A 33 -7.94 -9.12 6.24
N GLN A 34 -6.64 -9.22 6.52
CA GLN A 34 -5.66 -8.16 6.29
C GLN A 34 -5.46 -7.95 4.79
N LEU A 35 -5.34 -9.05 4.03
CA LEU A 35 -5.26 -9.03 2.57
C LEU A 35 -6.50 -8.38 1.93
N GLU A 36 -7.70 -8.74 2.37
CA GLU A 36 -8.95 -8.16 1.86
C GLU A 36 -9.07 -6.66 2.16
N ARG A 37 -8.72 -6.25 3.39
CA ARG A 37 -8.68 -4.83 3.77
C ARG A 37 -7.68 -4.05 2.91
N PHE A 38 -6.48 -4.61 2.71
CA PHE A 38 -5.45 -4.00 1.87
C PHE A 38 -5.93 -3.83 0.42
N ASN A 39 -6.45 -4.90 -0.18
CA ASN A 39 -6.99 -4.87 -1.55
C ASN A 39 -8.13 -3.87 -1.69
N SER A 40 -9.04 -3.80 -0.72
CA SER A 40 -10.15 -2.84 -0.70
C SER A 40 -9.69 -1.39 -0.71
N ILE A 41 -8.60 -1.07 -0.01
CA ILE A 41 -8.02 0.28 0.02
C ILE A 41 -7.28 0.56 -1.30
N ASN A 42 -6.52 -0.41 -1.80
CA ASN A 42 -5.70 -0.24 -2.99
C ASN A 42 -6.57 -0.12 -4.26
N ASP A 43 -7.62 -0.91 -4.38
CA ASP A 43 -8.56 -0.85 -5.50
C ASP A 43 -9.24 0.52 -5.63
N ARG A 44 -9.57 1.18 -4.50
CA ARG A 44 -10.13 2.54 -4.53
C ARG A 44 -9.11 3.56 -5.04
N LYS A 45 -7.84 3.40 -4.67
CA LYS A 45 -6.74 4.26 -5.16
C LYS A 45 -6.48 4.04 -6.64
N LEU A 46 -6.53 2.79 -7.12
CA LEU A 46 -6.37 2.46 -8.54
C LEU A 46 -7.53 3.00 -9.38
N LYS A 47 -8.79 2.83 -8.93
CA LYS A 47 -9.96 3.38 -9.64
C LYS A 47 -9.95 4.91 -9.70
N SER A 48 -9.57 5.60 -8.63
CA SER A 48 -9.51 7.07 -8.61
C SER A 48 -8.37 7.64 -9.47
N SER A 49 -7.24 6.92 -9.55
CA SER A 49 -6.12 7.27 -10.43
C SER A 49 -6.48 7.06 -11.90
N PHE A 50 -7.18 5.97 -12.22
CA PHE A 50 -7.66 5.68 -13.58
C PHE A 50 -8.77 6.64 -14.05
N ALA A 51 -9.66 7.06 -13.15
CA ALA A 51 -10.69 8.05 -13.46
C ALA A 51 -10.10 9.44 -13.75
N LYS A 52 -9.02 9.83 -13.06
CA LYS A 52 -8.29 11.10 -13.33
C LYS A 52 -7.62 11.12 -14.71
N SER A 53 -7.21 9.98 -15.24
CA SER A 53 -6.62 9.88 -16.59
C SER A 53 -7.64 9.91 -17.74
N LYS A 54 -8.95 9.78 -17.48
CA LYS A 54 -10.00 9.90 -18.51
C LYS A 54 -10.67 11.28 -18.58
N SER A 55 -10.36 12.20 -17.66
CA SER A 55 -10.95 13.55 -17.64
C SER A 55 -9.96 14.65 -18.01
N SER A 56 -9.04 14.40 -18.95
CA SER A 56 -8.12 15.42 -19.47
C SER A 56 -8.74 16.20 -20.63
N THR A 57 -9.73 17.04 -20.31
CA THR A 57 -9.96 18.27 -21.07
C THR A 57 -9.94 19.42 -20.07
N ARG A 58 -9.00 20.35 -20.30
CA ARG A 58 -8.80 21.69 -19.68
C ARG A 58 -7.76 21.82 -18.55
N ASP A 59 -6.67 22.44 -18.98
CA ASP A 59 -5.94 23.56 -18.38
C ASP A 59 -5.32 23.41 -16.99
N GLY A 60 -4.00 23.23 -17.01
CA GLY A 60 -3.06 24.18 -16.40
C GLY A 60 -3.30 24.59 -14.95
N LYS A 61 -3.04 23.68 -14.00
CA LYS A 61 -2.67 24.10 -12.64
C LYS A 61 -1.64 23.16 -12.05
N ASP A 62 -0.40 23.65 -12.03
CA ASP A 62 0.77 23.09 -11.33
C ASP A 62 0.39 22.75 -9.89
N SER A 63 -0.07 21.52 -9.70
CA SER A 63 -0.23 20.95 -8.37
C SER A 63 1.14 20.43 -7.99
N LYS A 64 1.99 21.33 -7.45
CA LYS A 64 3.12 20.95 -6.60
C LYS A 64 2.57 20.05 -5.50
N ARG A 65 2.52 18.74 -5.80
CA ARG A 65 2.31 17.69 -4.82
C ARG A 65 3.47 17.87 -3.87
N LYS A 66 3.22 18.54 -2.73
CA LYS A 66 4.15 18.53 -1.60
C LYS A 66 4.33 17.07 -1.29
N GLN A 67 5.41 16.50 -1.81
CA GLN A 67 5.88 15.17 -1.48
C GLN A 67 6.14 15.25 0.01
N SER A 68 5.15 14.80 0.79
CA SER A 68 5.30 14.67 2.23
C SER A 68 6.60 13.91 2.42
N SER A 69 7.56 14.52 3.12
CA SER A 69 8.82 13.87 3.45
C SER A 69 8.49 12.48 4.00
N PHE A 70 9.18 11.45 3.50
CA PHE A 70 9.03 10.11 4.05
C PHE A 70 9.33 10.20 5.56
N LYS A 71 8.31 9.93 6.37
CA LYS A 71 8.45 9.90 7.83
C LYS A 71 8.69 8.45 8.22
N GLN A 72 9.94 8.16 8.57
CA GLN A 72 10.32 6.87 9.14
C GLN A 72 9.63 6.71 10.52
N TYR A 73 9.00 5.56 10.74
CA TYR A 73 8.39 5.18 12.01
C TYR A 73 9.24 4.09 12.64
N GLU A 74 9.89 4.41 13.76
CA GLU A 74 10.67 3.44 14.53
C GLU A 74 9.78 2.39 15.20
N GLU A 75 8.52 2.77 15.51
CA GLU A 75 7.58 1.93 16.24
C GLU A 75 6.22 1.83 15.53
N SER A 76 5.50 0.72 15.76
CA SER A 76 4.10 0.54 15.38
C SER A 76 3.25 1.74 15.82
N PRO A 77 2.70 2.55 14.88
CA PRO A 77 1.88 3.69 15.22
C PRO A 77 0.67 3.27 16.03
N LYS A 78 0.30 4.10 17.01
CA LYS A 78 -0.85 3.89 17.89
C LYS A 78 -2.20 3.77 17.17
N PHE A 79 -2.30 4.06 15.87
CA PHE A 79 -3.52 3.88 15.09
C PHE A 79 -3.64 2.48 14.48
N LEU A 80 -2.55 1.70 14.43
CA LEU A 80 -2.56 0.28 14.07
C LEU A 80 -2.76 -0.57 15.33
N THR A 81 -3.82 -0.29 16.10
CA THR A 81 -4.21 -1.16 17.21
C THR A 81 -4.82 -2.44 16.64
N GLY A 82 -4.14 -3.57 16.84
CA GLY A 82 -4.70 -4.91 16.68
C GLY A 82 -5.43 -5.33 17.94
#